data_AF-A0A855XNA6-F1
#
_entry.id   AF-A0A855XNA6-F1
#
_cell.length_a   1.000
_cell.length_b   1.000
_cell.length_c   1.000
_cell.angle_alpha   90.00
_cell.angle_beta   90.00
_cell.angle_gamma   90.00
#
_symmetry.space_group_name_H-M   'P 1'
#
loop_
_entity.id
_entity.type
_entity.pdbx_description
1 polymer ?
#
loop_
_entity_poly.entity_id
_entity_poly.type
_entity_poly.pdbx_seq_one_letter_code
_entity_poly.pdbx_strand_id
1 'polypeptide(L)'
;MTNEEFIMMAKLEVKKYTYDNVARNGTSLFHVYVVWQAKVLQNHKALLATDIEDDQHYYEATYNGDKKQLYLDVYNKQENKCIEVGN
;
A
#
# COMPACT_ATOMS: atom_id res chain seq x y z
N MET A 1 -2.16 14.70 -11.35
CA MET A 1 -1.70 13.50 -10.63
C MET A 1 -0.30 13.15 -11.10
N THR A 2 0.69 13.76 -10.47
CA THR A 2 2.09 13.32 -10.54
C THR A 2 2.29 12.03 -9.76
N ASN A 3 3.48 11.43 -9.86
CA ASN A 3 3.81 10.25 -9.06
C ASN A 3 3.84 10.59 -7.56
N GLU A 4 4.39 11.75 -7.19
CA GLU A 4 4.47 12.19 -5.79
C GLU A 4 3.09 12.41 -5.19
N GLU A 5 2.18 13.07 -5.93
CA GLU A 5 0.79 13.28 -5.52
C GLU A 5 0.07 11.94 -5.29
N PHE A 6 0.23 10.99 -6.22
CA PHE A 6 -0.38 9.66 -6.12
C PHE A 6 0.20 8.86 -4.95
N ILE A 7 1.52 8.83 -4.78
CA ILE A 7 2.18 8.10 -3.69
C ILE A 7 1.75 8.66 -2.33
N MET A 8 1.68 9.99 -2.19
CA MET A 8 1.19 10.62 -0.97
C MET A 8 -0.25 10.22 -0.68
N MET A 9 -1.13 10.29 -1.69
CA MET A 9 -2.53 9.89 -1.56
C MET A 9 -2.67 8.41 -1.16
N ALA A 10 -1.95 7.50 -1.83
CA ALA A 10 -1.98 6.07 -1.54
C ALA A 10 -1.51 5.77 -0.10
N LYS A 11 -0.40 6.40 0.34
CA LYS A 11 0.09 6.24 1.71
C LYS A 11 -0.89 6.75 2.76
N LEU A 12 -1.54 7.88 2.50
CA LEU A 12 -2.55 8.43 3.40
C LEU A 12 -3.76 7.51 3.55
N GLU A 13 -4.26 6.95 2.45
CA GLU A 13 -5.43 6.06 2.50
C GLU A 13 -5.10 4.74 3.20
N VAL A 14 -3.93 4.15 2.94
CA VAL A 14 -3.44 2.98 3.69
C VAL A 14 -3.28 3.32 5.16
N LYS A 15 -2.69 4.47 5.50
CA LYS A 15 -2.50 4.87 6.90
C LYS A 15 -3.83 5.01 7.63
N LYS A 16 -4.83 5.61 6.99
CA LYS A 16 -6.19 5.73 7.52
C LYS A 16 -6.82 4.36 7.73
N TYR A 17 -6.82 3.51 6.70
CA TYR A 17 -7.37 2.16 6.81
C TYR A 17 -6.71 1.37 7.96
N THR A 18 -5.38 1.42 8.04
CA THR A 18 -4.61 0.70 9.05
C THR A 18 -4.92 1.22 10.45
N TYR A 19 -5.02 2.54 10.62
CA TYR A 19 -5.38 3.14 11.90
C TYR A 19 -6.77 2.72 12.38
N ASP A 20 -7.75 2.69 11.46
CA ASP A 20 -9.14 2.38 11.77
C ASP A 20 -9.40 0.88 12.00
N ASN A 21 -8.61 -0.02 11.38
CA ASN A 21 -8.92 -1.46 11.34
C ASN A 21 -7.86 -2.38 11.94
N VAL A 22 -6.60 -1.95 12.01
CA VAL A 22 -5.45 -2.82 12.33
C VAL A 22 -4.73 -2.35 13.60
N ALA A 23 -4.48 -1.05 13.71
CA ALA A 23 -3.76 -0.46 14.83
C ALA A 23 -4.53 -0.72 16.14
N ARG A 24 -3.92 -1.47 17.05
CA ARG A 24 -4.44 -1.62 18.41
C ARG A 24 -4.20 -0.34 19.19
N ASN A 25 -5.04 -0.05 20.18
CA ASN A 25 -4.90 1.13 21.05
C ASN A 25 -3.44 1.30 21.52
N GLY A 26 -2.75 2.32 20.99
CA GLY A 26 -1.34 2.62 21.30
C GLY A 26 -0.38 2.55 20.11
N THR A 27 -0.71 1.87 19.01
CA THR A 27 0.15 1.78 17.82
C THR A 27 -0.05 2.99 16.90
N SER A 28 0.38 4.18 17.34
CA SER A 28 0.25 5.42 16.55
C SER A 28 1.47 5.72 15.66
N LEU A 29 2.59 5.04 15.90
CA LEU A 29 3.86 5.25 15.22
C LEU A 29 4.16 4.07 14.30
N PHE A 30 3.66 4.15 13.08
CA PHE A 30 4.01 3.25 11.98
C PHE A 30 4.17 4.03 10.68
N HIS A 31 4.93 3.45 9.76
CA HIS A 31 5.20 3.97 8.43
C HIS A 31 4.49 3.13 7.38
N VAL A 32 4.01 3.82 6.34
CA VAL A 32 3.56 3.18 5.11
C VAL A 32 4.66 3.36 4.06
N TYR A 33 5.15 2.25 3.52
CA TYR A 33 6.15 2.24 2.46
C TYR A 33 5.57 1.68 1.16
N VAL A 34 6.10 2.18 0.05
CA VAL A 34 5.73 1.71 -1.30
C VAL A 34 6.68 0.59 -1.66
N VAL A 35 6.13 -0.60 -1.91
CA VAL A 35 6.88 -1.79 -2.33
C VAL A 35 7.09 -1.78 -3.84
N TRP A 36 6.07 -1.38 -4.59
CA TRP A 36 6.13 -1.23 -6.04
C TRP A 36 5.21 -0.11 -6.49
N GLN A 37 5.57 0.57 -7.57
CA GLN A 37 4.66 1.51 -8.23
C GLN A 37 4.82 1.50 -9.74
N ALA A 38 3.71 1.70 -10.43
CA ALA A 38 3.65 1.82 -11.87
C ALA A 38 2.67 2.91 -12.29
N LYS A 39 3.01 3.63 -13.36
CA LYS A 39 2.15 4.59 -14.03
C LYS A 39 2.00 4.21 -15.49
N VAL A 40 0.77 4.18 -15.97
CA VAL A 40 0.43 3.97 -17.38
C VAL A 40 -0.56 5.04 -17.79
N LEU A 41 -0.12 5.97 -18.66
CA LEU A 41 -0.88 7.14 -19.06
C LEU A 41 -1.35 7.95 -17.84
N GLN A 42 -2.67 8.17 -17.67
CA GLN A 42 -3.29 8.84 -16.53
C GLN A 42 -3.51 7.94 -15.30
N ASN A 43 -3.28 6.63 -15.41
CA ASN A 43 -3.55 5.67 -14.33
C ASN A 43 -2.30 5.38 -13.52
N HIS A 44 -2.49 5.15 -12.22
CA HIS A 44 -1.42 4.78 -11.30
C HIS A 44 -1.81 3.54 -10.50
N LYS A 45 -0.80 2.74 -10.13
CA LYS A 45 -0.95 1.64 -9.19
C LYS A 45 0.25 1.60 -8.26
N ALA A 46 0.01 1.42 -6.98
CA ALA A 46 1.05 1.19 -5.97
C ALA A 46 0.69 -0.01 -5.11
N LEU A 47 1.70 -0.82 -4.82
CA LEU A 47 1.65 -1.84 -3.79
C LEU A 47 2.33 -1.29 -2.55
N LEU A 48 1.69 -1.40 -1.39
CA LEU A 48 2.16 -0.82 -0.13
C LEU A 48 2.08 -1.82 1.01
N ALA A 49 2.87 -1.58 2.05
CA ALA A 49 2.84 -2.32 3.30
C ALA A 49 3.17 -1.38 4.47
N THR A 50 2.95 -1.88 5.69
CA THR A 50 3.31 -1.19 6.93
C THR A 50 4.46 -1.89 7.65
N ASP A 51 5.05 -1.19 8.61
CA ASP A 51 6.06 -1.72 9.55
C ASP A 51 5.45 -2.09 10.91
N ILE A 52 4.12 -2.23 10.99
CA ILE A 52 3.45 -2.70 12.21
C ILE A 52 3.83 -4.16 12.48
N GLU A 53 4.28 -4.44 13.70
CA GLU A 53 4.57 -5.80 14.14
C GLU A 53 3.30 -6.67 14.11
N ASP A 54 3.42 -7.89 13.62
CA ASP A 54 2.33 -8.84 13.38
C ASP A 54 1.25 -8.40 12.37
N ASP A 55 1.44 -7.29 11.65
CA ASP A 55 0.57 -6.92 10.54
C ASP A 55 0.84 -7.80 9.31
N GLN A 56 -0.21 -8.50 8.87
CA GLN A 56 -0.16 -9.36 7.69
C GLN A 56 -0.71 -8.65 6.45
N HIS A 57 -1.15 -7.40 6.54
CA HIS A 57 -1.81 -6.77 5.41
C HIS A 57 -0.82 -6.35 4.31
N TYR A 58 -1.27 -6.48 3.07
CA TYR A 58 -0.63 -5.96 1.87
C TYR A 58 -1.68 -5.17 1.09
N TYR A 59 -1.31 -3.97 0.65
CA TYR A 59 -2.25 -3.01 0.11
C TYR A 59 -1.98 -2.77 -1.36
N GLU A 60 -3.03 -2.67 -2.16
CA GLU A 60 -2.97 -2.18 -3.54
C GLU A 60 -3.82 -0.93 -3.68
N ALA A 61 -3.19 0.19 -4.01
CA ALA A 61 -3.87 1.43 -4.37
C ALA A 61 -3.90 1.57 -5.88
N THR A 62 -5.08 1.69 -6.48
CA THR A 62 -5.28 1.87 -7.92
C THR A 62 -5.98 3.19 -8.19
N TYR A 63 -5.31 4.13 -8.86
CA TYR A 63 -5.89 5.40 -9.27
C TYR A 63 -6.29 5.37 -10.74
N ASN A 64 -7.60 5.48 -10.99
CA ASN A 64 -8.17 5.69 -12.31
C ASN A 64 -8.15 7.19 -12.65
N GLY A 65 -7.27 7.58 -13.57
CA GLY A 65 -7.08 8.99 -13.95
C GLY A 65 -8.21 9.59 -14.78
N ASP A 66 -8.92 8.76 -15.56
CA ASP A 66 -10.06 9.20 -16.37
C ASP A 66 -11.26 9.55 -15.48
N LYS A 67 -11.53 8.71 -14.48
CA LYS A 67 -12.65 8.88 -13.54
C LYS A 67 -12.27 9.64 -12.28
N LYS A 68 -10.99 9.90 -12.05
CA LYS A 68 -10.43 10.48 -10.82
C LYS A 68 -10.84 9.71 -9.56
N GLN A 69 -10.75 8.38 -9.61
CA GLN A 69 -11.14 7.48 -8.52
C GLN A 69 -9.93 6.73 -7.97
N LEU A 70 -9.85 6.61 -6.65
CA LEU A 70 -8.89 5.74 -5.97
C LEU A 70 -9.63 4.51 -5.45
N TYR A 71 -9.08 3.34 -5.74
CA TYR A 71 -9.51 2.06 -5.21
C TYR A 71 -8.41 1.54 -4.28
N LEU A 72 -8.81 0.97 -3.15
CA LEU A 72 -7.91 0.34 -2.20
C LEU A 72 -8.34 -1.11 -2.00
N ASP A 73 -7.49 -2.03 -2.44
CA ASP A 73 -7.61 -3.44 -2.15
C ASP A 73 -6.69 -3.80 -0.98
N VAL A 74 -7.21 -4.65 -0.07
CA VAL A 74 -6.51 -5.07 1.14
C VAL A 74 -6.42 -6.59 1.14
N TYR A 75 -5.20 -7.11 1.19
CA TYR A 75 -4.91 -8.54 1.17
C TYR A 75 -4.24 -8.98 2.47
N ASN A 76 -4.40 -10.25 2.84
CA ASN A 76 -3.60 -10.88 3.87
C ASN A 76 -2.45 -11.65 3.23
N LYS A 77 -1.22 -11.24 3.53
CA LYS A 77 0.01 -11.91 3.11
C LYS A 77 0.12 -13.25 3.83
N GLN A 78 0.08 -14.33 3.06
CA GLN A 78 0.12 -15.69 3.60
C GLN A 78 1.53 -16.11 4.04
N GLU A 79 2.54 -15.82 3.22
CA GLU A 79 3.93 -16.19 3.52
C GLU A 79 4.96 -15.32 2.78
N ASN A 80 6.21 -15.39 3.24
CA ASN A 80 7.38 -14.85 2.55
C ASN A 80 8.46 -15.94 2.52
N LYS A 81 8.65 -16.58 1.37
CA LYS A 81 9.64 -17.64 1.18
C LYS A 81 10.82 -17.09 0.37
N CYS A 82 12.02 -17.24 0.91
CA CYS A 82 13.24 -17.08 0.12
C CYS A 82 13.37 -18.29 -0.81
N ILE A 83 13.50 -18.04 -2.12
CA ILE A 83 13.73 -19.08 -3.12
C ILE A 83 15.12 -18.84 -3.70
N GLU A 84 16.03 -19.77 -3.46
CA GLU A 84 17.35 -19.73 -4.08
C GLU A 84 17.22 -20.07 -5.57
N VAL A 85 17.61 -19.14 -6.42
CA VAL A 85 17.78 -19.36 -7.85
C VAL A 85 19.26 -19.62 -8.07
N GLY A 86 19.60 -20.83 -8.50
CA GLY A 86 21.00 -21.21 -8.76
C GLY A 86 21.66 -20.26 -9.77
N ASN A 87 22.99 -20.18 -9.70
CA ASN A 87 23.80 -19.37 -10.62
C ASN A 87 23.68 -19.82 -12.07
#